data_AF-A0A1J0ADU0-F1
#
_entry.id   AF-A0A1J0ADU0-F1
#
_cell.length_a   1.000
_cell.length_b   1.000
_cell.length_c   1.000
_cell.angle_alpha   90.00
_cell.angle_beta   90.00
_cell.angle_gamma   90.00
#
_symmetry.space_group_name_H-M   'P 1'
#
loop_
_entity.id
_entity.type
_entity.pdbx_description
1 polymer ?
#
loop_
_entity_poly.entity_id
_entity_poly.type
_entity_poly.pdbx_seq_one_letter_code
_entity_poly.pdbx_strand_id
1 'polypeptide(L)'
;MNLDANNAIAYTARSMARAFTKDFRGALEDANRAMQINPTNSDNYFVRGVAKMGLGDGVGGCGDLQTAANLGSAEARTTYQQLCR
;
A
#
# COMPACT_ATOMS: atom_id res chain seq x y z
N MET A 1 2.57 19.32 16.12
CA MET A 1 2.20 17.92 15.81
C MET A 1 0.82 17.94 15.19
N ASN A 2 0.70 17.59 13.91
CA ASN A 2 -0.59 17.54 13.23
C ASN A 2 -1.19 16.15 13.46
N LEU A 3 -2.29 16.07 14.21
CA LEU A 3 -2.90 14.80 14.64
C LEU A 3 -3.30 13.91 13.45
N ASP A 4 -3.62 14.53 12.31
CA ASP A 4 -3.97 13.82 11.09
C ASP A 4 -2.77 13.09 10.47
N ALA A 5 -1.60 13.73 10.37
CA ALA A 5 -0.40 13.08 9.82
C ALA A 5 0.07 11.91 10.69
N ASN A 6 -0.07 12.01 12.01
CA ASN A 6 0.22 10.92 12.95
C ASN A 6 -0.74 9.74 12.74
N ASN A 7 -2.01 10.01 12.40
CA ASN A 7 -2.96 8.97 12.06
C ASN A 7 -2.59 8.26 10.76
N ALA A 8 -2.13 9.00 9.73
CA ALA A 8 -1.71 8.39 8.46
C ALA A 8 -0.62 7.33 8.67
N ILE A 9 0.46 7.68 9.39
CA ILE A 9 1.58 6.78 9.67
C ILE A 9 1.11 5.55 10.46
N ALA A 10 0.24 5.73 11.45
CA ALA A 10 -0.30 4.62 12.23
C ALA A 10 -1.12 3.65 11.35
N TYR A 11 -1.96 4.17 10.45
CA TYR A 11 -2.69 3.35 9.49
C TYR A 11 -1.75 2.65 8.51
N THR A 12 -0.71 3.33 7.99
CA THR A 12 0.31 2.70 7.12
C THR A 12 0.98 1.52 7.83
N ALA A 13 1.48 1.74 9.04
CA ALA A 13 2.19 0.70 9.80
C ALA A 13 1.27 -0.50 10.12
N ARG A 14 0.01 -0.24 10.51
CA ARG A 14 -0.96 -1.31 10.77
C ARG A 14 -1.33 -2.06 9.50
N SER A 15 -1.47 -1.34 8.38
CA SER A 15 -1.71 -1.91 7.07
C SER A 15 -0.58 -2.87 6.66
N MET A 16 0.69 -2.46 6.82
CA MET A 16 1.86 -3.32 6.59
C MET A 16 1.80 -4.57 7.47
N ALA A 17 1.60 -4.42 8.77
CA ALA A 17 1.55 -5.54 9.71
C ALA A 17 0.45 -6.55 9.33
N ARG A 18 -0.73 -6.07 8.92
CA ARG A 18 -1.84 -6.90 8.44
C ARG A 18 -1.52 -7.59 7.12
N ALA A 19 -0.85 -6.93 6.19
CA ALA A 19 -0.40 -7.56 4.95
C ALA A 19 0.61 -8.69 5.23
N PHE A 20 1.54 -8.50 6.17
CA PHE A 20 2.48 -9.53 6.61
C PHE A 20 1.78 -10.75 7.24
N THR A 21 0.70 -10.53 8.01
CA THR A 21 -0.11 -11.62 8.58
C THR A 21 -1.17 -12.16 7.61
N LYS A 22 -1.15 -11.72 6.34
CA LYS A 22 -2.09 -12.10 5.28
C LYS A 22 -3.54 -11.69 5.53
N ASP A 23 -3.79 -10.78 6.48
CA ASP A 23 -5.06 -10.07 6.60
C ASP A 23 -5.14 -8.98 5.52
N PHE A 24 -5.33 -9.40 4.28
CA PHE A 24 -5.32 -8.49 3.14
C PHE A 24 -6.53 -7.55 3.12
N ARG A 25 -7.68 -7.95 3.68
CA ARG A 25 -8.84 -7.07 3.80
C ARG A 25 -8.56 -5.94 4.79
N GLY A 26 -8.07 -6.26 5.99
CA GLY A 26 -7.71 -5.26 6.97
C GLY A 26 -6.56 -4.36 6.50
N ALA A 27 -5.59 -4.91 5.77
CA ALA A 27 -4.53 -4.13 5.15
C ALA A 27 -5.08 -3.12 4.13
N LEU A 28 -5.99 -3.55 3.25
CA LEU A 28 -6.63 -2.69 2.26
C LEU A 28 -7.41 -1.54 2.90
N GLU A 29 -8.18 -1.80 3.95
CA GLU A 29 -8.92 -0.78 4.69
C GLU A 29 -8.00 0.28 5.30
N ASP A 30 -6.93 -0.15 5.96
CA ASP A 30 -5.97 0.75 6.59
C ASP A 30 -5.17 1.55 5.56
N ALA A 31 -4.75 0.92 4.46
CA ALA A 31 -4.06 1.62 3.37
C ALA A 31 -4.97 2.71 2.79
N ASN A 32 -6.24 2.41 2.53
CA ASN A 32 -7.21 3.39 2.03
C ASN A 32 -7.38 4.56 3.01
N ARG A 33 -7.44 4.27 4.32
CA ARG A 33 -7.54 5.33 5.33
C ARG A 33 -6.28 6.18 5.40
N ALA A 34 -5.10 5.57 5.32
CA ALA A 34 -3.83 6.29 5.27
C ALA A 34 -3.74 7.20 4.03
N MET A 35 -4.21 6.73 2.87
CA MET A 35 -4.23 7.51 1.63
C MET A 35 -5.18 8.71 1.67
N GLN A 36 -6.31 8.61 2.37
CA GLN A 36 -7.21 9.75 2.57
C GLN A 36 -6.54 10.90 3.34
N ILE A 37 -5.54 10.59 4.17
CA ILE A 37 -4.85 11.57 5.00
C ILE A 37 -3.54 12.02 4.36
N ASN A 38 -2.77 11.09 3.79
CA ASN A 38 -1.56 11.38 3.04
C ASN A 38 -1.56 10.61 1.70
N PRO A 39 -2.04 11.23 0.62
CA PRO A 39 -2.18 10.59 -0.67
C PRO A 39 -0.87 10.46 -1.45
N THR A 40 0.24 11.01 -0.95
CA THR A 40 1.54 10.98 -1.65
C THR A 40 2.55 10.01 -1.02
N ASN A 41 2.19 9.34 0.07
CA ASN A 41 3.05 8.31 0.66
C ASN A 41 3.06 7.05 -0.20
N SER A 42 4.21 6.73 -0.80
CA SER A 42 4.43 5.57 -1.66
C SER A 42 4.15 4.24 -0.94
N ASP A 43 4.40 4.17 0.37
CA ASP A 43 4.17 2.97 1.19
C ASP A 43 2.70 2.55 1.22
N ASN A 44 1.79 3.52 1.21
CA ASN A 44 0.35 3.24 1.21
C ASN A 44 -0.08 2.54 -0.09
N TYR A 45 0.44 2.99 -1.22
CA TYR A 45 0.19 2.35 -2.51
C TYR A 45 0.86 0.98 -2.59
N PHE A 46 2.08 0.84 -2.06
CA PHE A 46 2.76 -0.45 -2.05
C PHE A 46 1.97 -1.51 -1.29
N VAL A 47 1.57 -1.21 -0.05
CA VAL A 47 0.78 -2.15 0.76
C VAL A 47 -0.59 -2.40 0.16
N ARG A 48 -1.25 -1.36 -0.36
CA ARG A 48 -2.54 -1.56 -1.05
C ARG A 48 -2.40 -2.49 -2.25
N GLY A 49 -1.30 -2.35 -3.00
CA GLY A 49 -0.96 -3.22 -4.12
C GLY A 49 -0.79 -4.69 -3.70
N VAL A 50 0.01 -4.93 -2.66
CA VAL A 50 0.20 -6.27 -2.08
C VAL A 50 -1.11 -6.85 -1.55
N ALA A 51 -1.92 -6.06 -0.85
CA ALA A 51 -3.21 -6.47 -0.33
C ALA A 51 -4.19 -6.87 -1.45
N LYS A 52 -4.28 -6.07 -2.52
CA LYS A 52 -5.12 -6.38 -3.68
C LYS A 52 -4.67 -7.68 -4.37
N MET A 53 -3.37 -7.87 -4.57
CA MET A 53 -2.84 -9.14 -5.10
C MET A 53 -3.22 -10.34 -4.21
N GLY A 54 -3.08 -10.21 -2.90
CA GLY A 54 -3.48 -11.24 -1.93
C GLY A 54 -4.98 -11.54 -1.93
N LEU A 55 -5.81 -10.58 -2.37
CA LEU A 55 -7.26 -10.73 -2.56
C LEU A 55 -7.65 -11.20 -3.98
N GLY A 56 -6.67 -11.45 -4.86
CA GLY A 56 -6.91 -11.88 -6.24
C GLY A 56 -7.14 -10.74 -7.23
N ASP A 57 -7.09 -9.47 -6.80
CA ASP A 57 -7.10 -8.30 -7.68
C ASP A 57 -5.68 -7.98 -8.16
N GLY A 58 -5.16 -8.81 -9.05
CA GLY A 58 -3.82 -8.63 -9.63
C GLY A 58 -3.70 -7.35 -10.44
N VAL A 59 -4.75 -6.99 -11.21
CA VAL A 59 -4.75 -5.78 -12.06
C VAL A 59 -4.68 -4.52 -11.21
N GLY A 60 -5.57 -4.40 -10.23
CA GLY A 60 -5.56 -3.27 -9.29
C GLY A 60 -4.31 -3.24 -8.43
N GLY A 61 -3.78 -4.42 -8.05
CA GLY A 61 -2.52 -4.55 -7.33
C GLY A 61 -1.33 -4.00 -8.12
N CYS A 62 -1.23 -4.36 -9.39
CA CYS A 62 -0.17 -3.89 -10.28
C CYS A 62 -0.23 -2.38 -10.55
N GLY A 63 -1.44 -1.81 -10.71
CA GLY A 63 -1.60 -0.37 -10.85
C GLY A 63 -1.10 0.40 -9.61
N ASP A 64 -1.33 -0.15 -8.43
CA ASP A 64 -0.87 0.44 -7.17
C ASP A 64 0.65 0.34 -7.01
N LEU A 65 1.24 -0.81 -7.34
CA LEU A 65 2.71 -0.98 -7.33
C LEU A 65 3.39 -0.03 -8.31
N GLN A 66 2.83 0.16 -9.50
CA GLN A 66 3.34 1.14 -10.47
C GLN A 66 3.30 2.57 -9.89
N THR A 67 2.20 2.93 -9.23
CA THR A 67 2.05 4.24 -8.60
C THR A 67 3.07 4.43 -7.47
N ALA A 68 3.25 3.43 -6.60
CA ALA A 68 4.26 3.46 -5.54
C ALA A 68 5.68 3.61 -6.10
N ALA A 69 5.99 2.93 -7.22
CA ALA A 69 7.28 3.04 -7.90
C ALA A 69 7.52 4.44 -8.49
N ASN A 70 6.47 5.09 -9.02
CA ASN A 70 6.53 6.46 -9.53
C ASN A 70 6.72 7.49 -8.40
N LEU A 71 6.18 7.21 -7.21
CA LEU A 71 6.37 8.01 -6.00
C LEU A 71 7.72 7.75 -5.30
N GLY A 72 8.58 6.89 -5.86
CA GLY A 72 9.95 6.67 -5.39
C GLY A 72 10.19 5.39 -4.60
N SER A 73 9.20 4.52 -4.41
CA SER A 73 9.43 3.21 -3.76
C SER A 73 10.23 2.29 -4.68
N ALA A 74 11.50 2.05 -4.30
CA ALA A 74 12.36 1.09 -4.99
C ALA A 74 11.82 -0.34 -4.85
N GLU A 75 11.29 -0.68 -3.68
CA GLU A 75 10.66 -1.98 -3.42
C GLU A 75 9.49 -2.22 -4.35
N ALA A 76 8.56 -1.26 -4.46
CA ALA A 76 7.42 -1.39 -5.36
C ALA A 76 7.84 -1.54 -6.83
N ARG A 77 8.91 -0.86 -7.25
CA ARG A 77 9.46 -1.00 -8.61
C ARG A 77 9.93 -2.43 -8.87
N THR A 78 10.68 -3.00 -7.93
CA THR A 78 11.15 -4.39 -8.04
C THR A 78 9.99 -5.37 -8.04
N THR A 79 9.04 -5.23 -7.11
CA THR A 79 7.86 -6.10 -7.03
C THR A 79 7.00 -6.02 -8.30
N TYR A 80 6.77 -4.81 -8.82
CA TYR A 80 6.04 -4.61 -10.08
C TYR A 80 6.73 -5.35 -11.24
N GLN A 81 8.05 -5.23 -11.38
CA GLN A 81 8.80 -5.89 -12.44
C GLN A 81 8.75 -7.43 -12.35
N GLN A 82 8.60 -7.98 -11.15
CA GLN A 82 8.53 -9.42 -10.90
C GLN A 82 7.13 -10.00 -11.11
N LEU A 83 6.08 -9.25 -10.77
CA LEU A 83 4.71 -9.77 -10.66
C LEU A 83 3.73 -9.24 -11.72
N CYS A 84 4.06 -8.13 -12.40
CA CYS A 84 3.10 -7.35 -13.20
C CYS A 84 3.51 -7.12 -14.65
N ARG A 85 4.56 -7.77 -15.12
CA ARG A 85 5.14 -7.54 -16.45
C ARG A 85 4.82 -8.68 -17.42
#